data_AF-A0A645FX99-F1
#
_entry.id   AF-A0A645FX99-F1
#
_cell.length_a   1.000
_cell.length_b   1.000
_cell.length_c   1.000
_cell.angle_alpha   90.00
_cell.angle_beta   90.00
_cell.angle_gamma   90.00
#
_symmetry.space_group_name_H-M   'P 1'
#
loop_
_entity.id
_entity.type
_entity.pdbx_description
1 polymer ?
#
loop_
_entity_poly.entity_id
_entity_poly.type
_entity_poly.pdbx_seq_one_letter_code
_entity_poly.pdbx_strand_id
1 'polypeptide(L)'
;MPACIVAISPWADLTLSGSSYNNNVRLDPTLIRESLAYYVIAYAAGHEDEAYVSPVLGDFTGFPPTLLFAGSDEILLSDAKTVYKRLKKADVESKLVVEEGMWHVYPLYGTPEGKKALEEMSLFIQTRLGLALPNSAEEASAPA
;
A
#
# COMPACT_ATOMS: atom_id res chain seq x y z
N MET A 1 -4.64 7.64 -18.66
CA MET A 1 -4.29 7.20 -17.29
C MET A 1 -5.49 7.43 -16.38
N PRO A 2 -5.70 6.61 -15.33
CA PRO A 2 -6.73 6.88 -14.32
C PRO A 2 -6.40 8.16 -13.54
N ALA A 3 -7.36 8.70 -12.80
CA ALA A 3 -7.17 9.94 -12.04
C ALA A 3 -6.17 9.79 -10.88
N CYS A 4 -6.10 8.59 -10.28
CA CYS A 4 -5.16 8.27 -9.22
C CYS A 4 -5.03 6.75 -9.01
N ILE A 5 -4.08 6.34 -8.17
CA ILE A 5 -3.92 4.98 -7.66
C ILE A 5 -3.95 5.02 -6.13
N VAL A 6 -4.63 4.06 -5.51
CA VAL A 6 -4.52 3.76 -4.08
C VAL A 6 -4.04 2.34 -3.93
N ALA A 7 -2.94 2.14 -3.21
CA ALA A 7 -2.34 0.84 -2.94
C ALA A 7 -2.33 0.55 -1.44
N ILE A 8 -2.94 -0.55 -1.02
CA ILE A 8 -3.00 -0.98 0.38
C ILE A 8 -2.08 -2.18 0.55
N SER A 9 -1.04 -2.04 1.37
CA SER A 9 -0.02 -3.05 1.64
C SER A 9 0.45 -3.79 0.38
N PRO A 10 0.91 -3.05 -0.66
CA PRO A 10 1.18 -3.63 -1.95
C PRO A 10 2.29 -4.67 -1.88
N TRP A 11 1.99 -5.90 -2.30
CA TRP A 11 3.02 -6.88 -2.63
C TRP A 11 3.53 -6.58 -4.03
N ALA A 12 4.72 -5.97 -4.12
CA ALA A 12 5.23 -5.41 -5.37
C ALA A 12 6.62 -5.97 -5.75
N ASP A 13 7.24 -6.75 -4.87
CA ASP A 13 8.49 -7.46 -5.07
C ASP A 13 8.33 -8.96 -4.80
N LEU A 14 8.14 -9.75 -5.85
CA LEU A 14 8.05 -11.20 -5.73
C LEU A 14 9.43 -11.88 -5.62
N THR A 15 10.52 -11.12 -5.73
CA THR A 15 11.86 -11.63 -5.39
C THR A 15 12.08 -11.74 -3.88
N LEU A 16 11.16 -11.20 -3.07
CA LEU A 16 11.20 -11.20 -1.60
C LEU A 16 12.49 -10.58 -1.04
N SER A 17 13.05 -9.60 -1.74
CA SER A 17 14.39 -9.06 -1.46
C SER A 17 14.39 -8.02 -0.33
N GLY A 18 13.22 -7.48 0.02
CA GLY A 18 13.04 -6.48 1.06
C GLY A 18 13.48 -6.95 2.45
N SER A 19 14.11 -6.07 3.23
CA SER A 19 14.55 -6.40 4.60
C SER A 19 13.39 -6.75 5.56
N SER A 20 12.19 -6.17 5.36
CA SER A 20 11.02 -6.48 6.19
C SER A 20 10.58 -7.93 6.06
N TYR A 21 10.90 -8.62 4.96
CA TYR A 21 10.64 -10.05 4.83
C TYR A 21 11.33 -10.90 5.88
N ASN A 22 12.39 -10.40 6.52
CA ASN A 22 13.08 -11.09 7.60
C ASN A 22 12.84 -10.43 8.96
N ASN A 23 12.85 -9.09 8.99
CA ASN A 23 12.75 -8.34 10.25
C ASN A 23 11.35 -8.39 10.88
N ASN A 24 10.30 -8.50 10.05
CA ASN A 24 8.91 -8.39 10.51
C ASN A 24 8.19 -9.76 10.60
N VAL A 25 8.88 -10.88 10.36
CA VAL A 25 8.29 -12.24 10.33
C VAL A 25 7.58 -12.63 11.63
N ARG A 26 7.99 -12.05 12.77
CA ARG A 26 7.38 -12.29 14.08
C ARG A 26 6.42 -11.18 14.52
N LEU A 27 6.36 -10.09 13.77
CA LEU A 27 5.51 -8.94 14.07
C LEU A 27 4.19 -9.01 13.29
N ASP A 28 4.24 -9.46 12.03
CA ASP A 28 3.05 -9.61 11.19
C ASP A 28 2.23 -10.84 11.63
N PRO A 29 0.99 -10.66 12.13
CA PRO A 29 0.14 -11.77 12.54
C PRO A 29 -0.65 -12.39 11.37
N THR A 30 -0.56 -11.82 10.17
CA THR A 30 -1.41 -12.18 9.03
C THR A 30 -0.66 -12.84 7.88
N LEU A 31 0.59 -12.42 7.63
CA LEU A 31 1.42 -12.97 6.58
C LEU A 31 2.50 -13.87 7.16
N ILE A 32 2.78 -14.94 6.42
CA ILE A 32 3.86 -15.88 6.71
C ILE A 32 4.79 -15.89 5.50
N ARG A 33 6.07 -15.62 5.73
CA ARG A 33 7.09 -15.52 4.67
C ARG A 33 7.15 -16.78 3.81
N GLU A 34 7.08 -17.96 4.43
CA GLU A 34 7.12 -19.25 3.74
C GLU A 34 5.90 -19.43 2.82
N SER A 35 4.72 -18.98 3.24
CA SER A 35 3.51 -18.98 2.40
C SER A 35 3.65 -18.05 1.21
N LEU A 36 4.24 -16.85 1.40
CA LEU A 36 4.51 -15.94 0.29
C LEU A 36 5.46 -16.57 -0.73
N ALA A 37 6.54 -17.23 -0.28
CA ALA A 37 7.46 -17.94 -1.18
C ALA A 37 6.75 -19.05 -1.98
N TYR A 38 5.84 -19.78 -1.36
CA TYR A 38 5.01 -20.75 -2.07
C TYR A 38 4.12 -20.07 -3.14
N TYR A 39 3.51 -18.93 -2.83
CA TYR A 39 2.69 -18.18 -3.79
C TYR A 39 3.52 -17.57 -4.93
N VAL A 40 4.76 -17.16 -4.68
CA VAL A 40 5.69 -16.74 -5.76
C VAL A 40 5.87 -17.88 -6.77
N ILE A 41 6.18 -19.09 -6.30
CA ILE A 41 6.36 -20.26 -7.18
C ILE A 41 5.10 -20.51 -8.01
N ALA A 42 3.92 -20.44 -7.37
CA ALA A 42 2.65 -20.69 -8.02
C ALA A 42 2.25 -19.61 -9.05
N TYR A 43 2.57 -18.34 -8.78
CA TYR A 43 2.16 -17.21 -9.61
C TYR A 43 3.21 -16.83 -10.66
N ALA A 44 4.46 -16.64 -10.25
CA ALA A 44 5.52 -16.13 -11.10
C ALA A 44 6.13 -17.20 -12.00
N ALA A 45 6.10 -18.48 -11.58
CA ALA A 45 6.62 -19.61 -12.36
C ALA A 45 8.06 -19.39 -12.90
N GLY A 46 8.91 -18.69 -12.13
CA GLY A 46 10.30 -18.37 -12.51
C GLY A 46 10.49 -16.99 -13.17
N HIS A 47 9.44 -16.16 -13.21
CA HIS A 47 9.44 -14.81 -13.78
C HIS A 47 9.32 -13.71 -12.70
N GLU A 48 9.72 -13.99 -11.47
CA GLU A 48 9.59 -13.04 -10.35
C GLU A 48 10.38 -11.74 -10.53
N ASP A 49 11.38 -11.71 -11.41
CA ASP A 49 12.17 -10.54 -11.75
C ASP A 49 11.62 -9.75 -12.95
N GLU A 50 10.50 -10.16 -13.53
CA GLU A 50 9.86 -9.45 -14.63
C GLU A 50 8.99 -8.30 -14.11
N ALA A 51 9.10 -7.12 -14.73
CA ALA A 51 8.49 -5.89 -14.23
C ALA A 51 6.95 -5.92 -14.13
N TYR A 52 6.27 -6.77 -14.90
CA TYR A 52 4.81 -6.93 -14.80
C TYR A 52 4.40 -7.92 -13.71
N VAL A 53 5.34 -8.72 -13.19
CA VAL A 53 5.17 -9.63 -12.05
C VAL A 53 5.59 -8.93 -10.75
N SER A 54 6.73 -8.24 -10.76
CA SER A 54 7.26 -7.41 -9.67
C SER A 54 7.30 -5.93 -10.08
N PRO A 55 6.22 -5.17 -9.83
CA PRO A 55 6.13 -3.75 -10.19
C PRO A 55 7.27 -2.87 -9.65
N VAL A 56 7.95 -3.26 -8.57
CA VAL A 56 9.15 -2.53 -8.10
C VAL A 56 10.29 -2.50 -9.12
N LEU A 57 10.25 -3.32 -10.16
CA LEU A 57 11.25 -3.35 -11.23
C LEU A 57 10.81 -2.54 -12.46
N GLY A 58 9.54 -2.14 -12.53
CA GLY A 58 8.96 -1.38 -13.65
C GLY A 58 9.31 0.10 -13.69
N ASP A 59 9.01 0.72 -14.83
CA ASP A 59 9.08 2.17 -15.02
C ASP A 59 7.81 2.85 -14.53
N PHE A 60 7.96 3.83 -13.63
CA PHE A 60 6.86 4.59 -13.05
C PHE A 60 6.65 5.95 -13.75
N THR A 61 7.42 6.26 -14.79
CA THR A 61 7.30 7.54 -15.52
C THR A 61 5.89 7.73 -16.07
N GLY A 62 5.29 8.89 -15.77
CA GLY A 62 3.92 9.21 -16.21
C GLY A 62 2.81 8.50 -15.44
N PHE A 63 3.12 7.84 -14.33
CA PHE A 63 2.09 7.30 -13.43
C PHE A 63 1.21 8.42 -12.85
N PRO A 64 -0.05 8.10 -12.53
CA PRO A 64 -0.96 9.06 -11.91
C PRO A 64 -0.58 9.29 -10.44
N PRO A 65 -1.13 10.32 -9.79
CA PRO A 65 -0.95 10.53 -8.37
C PRO A 65 -1.27 9.26 -7.57
N THR A 66 -0.36 8.86 -6.68
CA THR A 66 -0.43 7.55 -6.01
C THR A 66 -0.36 7.69 -4.49
N LEU A 67 -1.35 7.14 -3.80
CA LEU A 67 -1.39 7.03 -2.34
C LEU A 67 -1.15 5.58 -1.92
N LEU A 68 -0.19 5.37 -1.03
CA LEU A 68 0.19 4.05 -0.54
C LEU A 68 -0.02 3.96 0.98
N PHE A 69 -0.45 2.80 1.44
CA PHE A 69 -0.57 2.46 2.86
C PHE A 69 0.23 1.20 3.17
N ALA A 70 0.88 1.17 4.33
CA ALA A 70 1.50 -0.03 4.89
C ALA A 70 1.51 0.07 6.42
N GLY A 71 1.45 -1.07 7.11
CA GLY A 71 1.76 -1.13 8.53
C GLY A 71 3.27 -1.21 8.79
N SER A 72 3.76 -0.70 9.93
CA SER A 72 5.18 -0.83 10.30
C SER A 72 5.60 -2.27 10.57
N ASP A 73 4.64 -3.11 10.96
CA ASP A 73 4.87 -4.47 11.45
C ASP A 73 4.60 -5.52 10.36
N GLU A 74 4.18 -5.09 9.16
CA GLU A 74 3.88 -6.01 8.06
C GLU A 74 5.13 -6.48 7.30
N ILE A 75 5.09 -7.70 6.79
CA ILE A 75 6.20 -8.30 6.01
C ILE A 75 6.47 -7.53 4.71
N LEU A 76 5.46 -6.90 4.12
CA LEU A 76 5.53 -6.18 2.84
C LEU A 76 5.96 -4.70 2.95
N LEU A 77 6.33 -4.22 4.13
CA LEU A 77 6.70 -2.81 4.34
C LEU A 77 7.82 -2.33 3.41
N SER A 78 8.83 -3.17 3.14
CA SER A 78 9.91 -2.86 2.21
C SER A 78 9.41 -2.62 0.78
N ASP A 79 8.37 -3.32 0.34
CA ASP A 79 7.79 -3.19 -0.99
C ASP A 79 7.12 -1.84 -1.14
N ALA A 80 6.22 -1.49 -0.22
CA ALA A 80 5.54 -0.19 -0.20
C ALA A 80 6.55 0.97 -0.18
N LYS A 81 7.60 0.87 0.64
CA LYS A 81 8.70 1.84 0.68
C LYS A 81 9.47 1.92 -0.64
N THR A 82 9.68 0.80 -1.31
CA THR A 82 10.42 0.75 -2.59
C THR A 82 9.59 1.34 -3.72
N VAL A 83 8.30 0.97 -3.83
CA VAL A 83 7.37 1.57 -4.80
C VAL A 83 7.31 3.08 -4.60
N TYR A 84 7.13 3.56 -3.37
CA TYR A 84 7.13 4.99 -3.05
C TYR A 84 8.41 5.70 -3.50
N LYS A 85 9.59 5.15 -3.18
CA LYS A 85 10.88 5.72 -3.60
C LYS A 85 10.99 5.80 -5.13
N ARG A 86 10.49 4.79 -5.85
CA ARG A 86 10.54 4.76 -7.32
C ARG A 86 9.58 5.76 -7.95
N LEU A 87 8.35 5.87 -7.44
CA LEU A 87 7.41 6.91 -7.83
C LEU A 87 8.02 8.31 -7.66
N LYS A 88 8.62 8.57 -6.48
CA LYS A 88 9.33 9.84 -6.21
C LYS A 88 10.49 10.09 -7.19
N LYS A 89 11.26 9.06 -7.53
CA LYS A 89 12.37 9.16 -8.49
C LYS A 89 11.88 9.46 -9.91
N ALA A 90 10.69 9.00 -10.27
CA ALA A 90 10.03 9.25 -11.55
C ALA A 90 9.23 10.56 -11.57
N ASP A 91 9.42 11.44 -10.58
CA ASP A 91 8.70 12.71 -10.41
C ASP A 91 7.15 12.56 -10.35
N VAL A 92 6.68 11.42 -9.86
CA VAL A 92 5.26 11.17 -9.65
C VAL A 92 4.83 11.77 -8.30
N GLU A 93 3.68 12.44 -8.30
CA GLU A 93 3.05 12.87 -7.05
C GLU A 93 2.63 11.65 -6.24
N SER A 94 3.25 11.43 -5.09
CA SER A 94 2.96 10.26 -4.27
C SER A 94 3.04 10.54 -2.78
N LYS A 95 2.25 9.82 -2.00
CA LYS A 95 2.29 9.80 -0.53
C LYS A 95 2.31 8.36 -0.04
N LEU A 96 3.16 8.07 0.95
CA LEU A 96 3.16 6.80 1.68
C LEU A 96 2.78 7.08 3.13
N VAL A 97 1.73 6.41 3.60
CA VAL A 97 1.31 6.39 5.00
C VAL A 97 1.79 5.07 5.60
N VAL A 98 2.73 5.16 6.54
CA VAL A 98 3.15 4.02 7.37
C VAL A 98 2.53 4.20 8.74
N GLU A 99 1.66 3.28 9.14
CA GLU A 99 1.01 3.33 10.46
C GLU A 99 1.75 2.39 11.43
N GLU A 100 2.12 2.95 12.58
CA GLU A 100 2.96 2.26 13.57
C GLU A 100 2.17 1.15 14.29
N GLY A 101 2.80 -0.01 14.48
CA GLY A 101 2.22 -1.20 15.11
C GLY A 101 1.13 -1.91 14.29
N MET A 102 0.85 -1.43 13.07
CA MET A 102 -0.16 -2.03 12.20
C MET A 102 0.44 -3.12 11.31
N TRP A 103 -0.40 -4.10 10.97
CA TRP A 103 -0.06 -5.24 10.10
C TRP A 103 -0.64 -5.10 8.69
N HIS A 104 -0.45 -6.14 7.87
CA HIS A 104 -0.91 -6.17 6.49
C HIS A 104 -2.41 -5.84 6.38
N VAL A 105 -2.75 -4.97 5.43
CA VAL A 105 -4.12 -4.52 5.13
C VAL A 105 -4.91 -3.99 6.34
N TYR A 106 -4.22 -3.43 7.35
CA TYR A 106 -4.85 -2.79 8.51
C TYR A 106 -6.04 -1.85 8.20
N PRO A 107 -6.09 -1.11 7.06
CA PRO A 107 -7.23 -0.26 6.75
C PRO A 107 -8.57 -0.98 6.69
N LEU A 108 -8.57 -2.30 6.47
CA LEU A 108 -9.77 -3.10 6.27
C LEU A 108 -10.29 -3.76 7.57
N TYR A 109 -9.61 -3.60 8.70
CA TYR A 109 -9.95 -4.29 9.96
C TYR A 109 -10.92 -3.49 10.87
N GLY A 110 -11.35 -2.30 10.47
CA GLY A 110 -12.30 -1.48 11.25
C GLY A 110 -11.76 -0.92 12.57
N THR A 111 -10.43 -0.98 12.78
CA THR A 111 -9.74 -0.32 13.90
C THR A 111 -9.81 1.20 13.76
N PRO A 112 -9.55 1.98 14.82
CA PRO A 112 -9.46 3.44 14.71
C PRO A 112 -8.46 3.89 13.63
N GLU A 113 -7.29 3.27 13.57
CA GLU A 113 -6.25 3.52 12.57
C GLU A 113 -6.74 3.17 11.17
N GLY A 114 -7.46 2.04 11.03
CA GLY A 114 -8.01 1.64 9.75
C GLY A 114 -9.09 2.59 9.23
N LYS A 115 -9.96 3.09 10.12
CA LYS A 115 -10.96 4.12 9.78
C LYS A 115 -10.29 5.40 9.30
N LYS A 116 -9.27 5.88 10.01
CA LYS A 116 -8.48 7.05 9.59
C LYS A 116 -7.83 6.84 8.22
N ALA A 117 -7.30 5.65 7.95
CA ALA A 117 -6.74 5.33 6.64
C ALA A 117 -7.81 5.35 5.54
N LEU A 118 -9.00 4.79 5.79
CA LEU A 118 -10.14 4.83 4.85
C LEU A 118 -10.64 6.26 4.59
N GLU A 119 -10.70 7.12 5.61
CA GLU A 119 -11.01 8.54 5.48
C GLU A 119 -9.99 9.25 4.58
N GLU A 120 -8.70 8.99 4.79
CA GLU A 120 -7.63 9.55 3.95
C GLU A 120 -7.72 9.05 2.50
N MET A 121 -7.99 7.76 2.28
CA MET A 121 -8.23 7.20 0.95
C MET A 121 -9.41 7.89 0.26
N SER A 122 -10.53 8.02 0.96
CA SER A 122 -11.74 8.66 0.44
C SER A 122 -11.48 10.11 0.05
N LEU A 123 -10.83 10.88 0.93
CA LEU A 123 -10.45 12.27 0.68
C LEU A 123 -9.53 12.40 -0.54
N PHE A 124 -8.52 11.54 -0.64
CA PHE A 124 -7.59 11.52 -1.77
C PHE A 124 -8.32 11.23 -3.09
N ILE A 125 -9.17 10.21 -3.14
CA ILE A 125 -9.93 9.85 -4.34
C ILE A 125 -10.87 11.00 -4.74
N GLN A 126 -11.64 11.55 -3.80
CA GLN A 126 -12.57 12.66 -4.07
C GLN A 126 -11.84 13.89 -4.62
N THR A 127 -10.70 14.25 -4.02
CA THR A 127 -9.85 15.35 -4.49
C THR A 127 -9.39 15.13 -5.93
N ARG A 128 -8.94 13.91 -6.26
CA ARG A 128 -8.44 13.56 -7.61
C ARG A 128 -9.53 13.51 -8.66
N LEU A 129 -10.75 13.17 -8.26
CA LEU A 129 -11.92 13.21 -9.12
C LEU A 129 -12.56 14.60 -9.22
N GLY A 130 -12.08 15.59 -8.46
CA GLY A 130 -12.66 16.93 -8.42
C GLY A 130 -14.06 16.98 -7.81
N LEU A 131 -14.37 16.03 -6.92
CA LEU A 131 -15.65 15.99 -6.19
C LEU A 131 -15.62 16.98 -5.03
N ALA A 132 -16.78 17.54 -4.69
CA ALA A 132 -16.92 18.40 -3.52
C ALA A 132 -16.54 17.60 -2.27
N LEU A 133 -15.60 18.14 -1.47
CA LEU A 133 -15.19 17.50 -0.23
C LEU A 133 -16.34 17.53 0.79
N PRO A 134 -16.54 16.46 1.57
CA PRO A 134 -17.55 16.46 2.62
C PRO A 134 -17.25 17.62 3.57
N ASN A 135 -18.24 18.50 3.77
CA ASN A 135 -18.16 19.52 4.80
C ASN A 135 -18.00 18.80 6.13
N SER A 136 -16.91 19.08 6.85
CA SER A 136 -16.55 18.51 8.16
C SER A 136 -17.54 18.85 9.30
N ALA A 137 -18.76 19.27 8.97
CA ALA A 137 -19.77 19.77 9.90
C ALA A 137 -21.01 18.86 10.01
N GLU A 138 -21.22 17.88 9.12
CA GLU A 138 -22.46 17.07 9.11
C GLU A 138 -22.39 15.72 9.86
N GLU A 139 -21.20 15.18 10.19
CA GLU A 139 -21.11 13.91 10.93
C GLU A 139 -21.21 14.05 12.46
N ALA A 140 -21.21 15.29 12.99
CA ALA A 140 -21.33 15.54 14.42
C ALA A 140 -22.78 15.50 14.97
N SER A 141 -23.79 15.18 14.14
CA SER A 141 -25.20 15.25 14.54
C SER A 141 -25.99 13.94 14.49
N ALA A 142 -25.36 12.77 14.44
CA ALA A 142 -26.08 11.50 14.62
C ALA A 142 -26.28 11.23 16.14
N PRO A 143 -27.52 11.22 16.66
CA PRO A 143 -27.77 10.95 18.07
C PRO A 143 -27.51 9.47 18.41
N ALA A 144 -27.05 9.25 19.65
CA ALA A 144 -26.81 7.95 20.27
C ALA A 144 -28.10 7.14 20.50
#